data_AF-A0A9D6MER1-F1
#
_entry.id   AF-A0A9D6MER1-F1
#
_cell.length_a   1.000
_cell.length_b   1.000
_cell.length_c   1.000
_cell.angle_alpha   90.00
_cell.angle_beta   90.00
_cell.angle_gamma   90.00
#
_symmetry.space_group_name_H-M   'P 1'
#
loop_
_entity.id
_entity.type
_entity.pdbx_description
1 polymer ?
#
loop_
_entity_poly.entity_id
_entity_poly.type
_entity_poly.pdbx_seq_one_letter_code
_entity_poly.pdbx_strand_id
1 'polypeptide(L)'
;MDFGLQLAGIPASDMVALAQQAETSGFSAIYVPDHWAYEQRGGGLDDKALAWEATTILGALAGATTRVRIGALVLCNLFRHPGTTAQATTTLDHLSGGRVLLGLGSGWTRSEFEMMGAPFPDVQPRLRMLDESVRIIKALWTSERVTIDGEFYHLRDAISVPKPVQKPHPPVMLGGSGKGLLRIAAREADIVNVISDSGRAGTILPSEVAKLTDEGFRRKLDFVRSEARAAGRDPDAITLSSTIFIPMLADSAEAASNFATGLGGLFGLSETEVRRMPLALIGTADECVAELHRRGREWGVRHYILSGYGGAAPRASRAKFWRGRRRSALPAPPRSACANGCVPLRSSCGAFPAEGAFHANPDFHPCGHDHSGPGGSGRPGACFRPHRQLDRQVVVQGFRRYEVHER
;
A
#
# COMPACT_ATOMS: atom_id res chain seq x y z
N MET A 1 5.44 -16.93 -10.67
CA MET A 1 4.35 -15.97 -10.43
C MET A 1 4.54 -15.49 -9.02
N ASP A 2 4.45 -14.18 -8.84
CA ASP A 2 4.68 -13.54 -7.55
C ASP A 2 3.38 -12.93 -7.05
N PHE A 3 3.20 -12.95 -5.73
CA PHE A 3 2.00 -12.47 -5.07
C PHE A 3 2.33 -11.33 -4.13
N GLY A 4 1.57 -10.25 -4.23
CA GLY A 4 1.56 -9.13 -3.32
C GLY A 4 0.28 -9.07 -2.49
N LEU A 5 0.33 -8.43 -1.33
CA LEU A 5 -0.83 -8.13 -0.50
C LEU A 5 -0.92 -6.63 -0.24
N GLN A 6 -2.04 -6.00 -0.59
CA GLN A 6 -2.32 -4.62 -0.21
C GLN A 6 -3.05 -4.56 1.14
N LEU A 7 -2.54 -3.74 2.06
CA LEU A 7 -3.12 -3.48 3.38
C LEU A 7 -3.76 -2.08 3.37
N ALA A 8 -5.08 -2.02 3.59
CA ALA A 8 -5.84 -0.77 3.52
C ALA A 8 -7.02 -0.77 4.50
N GLY A 9 -7.39 0.41 5.02
CA GLY A 9 -8.60 0.61 5.81
C GLY A 9 -8.62 -0.10 7.17
N ILE A 10 -7.46 -0.41 7.74
CA ILE A 10 -7.31 -1.10 9.03
C ILE A 10 -6.35 -0.32 9.95
N PRO A 11 -6.37 -0.55 11.28
CA PRO A 11 -5.44 0.09 12.20
C PRO A 11 -3.96 -0.14 11.80
N ALA A 12 -3.11 0.87 11.94
CA ALA A 12 -1.70 0.78 11.59
C ALA A 12 -0.96 -0.37 12.31
N SER A 13 -1.32 -0.66 13.57
CA SER A 13 -0.78 -1.80 14.32
C SER A 13 -1.11 -3.15 13.69
N ASP A 14 -2.29 -3.26 13.08
CA ASP A 14 -2.75 -4.50 12.46
C ASP A 14 -2.06 -4.68 11.11
N MET A 15 -1.71 -3.59 10.41
CA MET A 15 -0.90 -3.65 9.18
C MET A 15 0.47 -4.29 9.43
N VAL A 16 1.13 -3.91 10.53
CA VAL A 16 2.44 -4.50 10.91
C VAL A 16 2.32 -6.00 11.15
N ALA A 17 1.34 -6.43 11.95
CA ALA A 17 1.12 -7.83 12.25
C ALA A 17 0.77 -8.65 10.99
N LEU A 18 -0.10 -8.11 10.12
CA LEU A 18 -0.47 -8.76 8.87
C LEU A 18 0.68 -8.83 7.88
N ALA A 19 1.54 -7.82 7.80
CA ALA A 19 2.73 -7.85 6.94
C ALA A 19 3.69 -8.98 7.35
N GLN A 20 3.92 -9.17 8.66
CA GLN A 20 4.72 -10.28 9.17
C GLN A 20 4.08 -11.64 8.84
N GLN A 21 2.77 -11.76 9.04
CA GLN A 21 2.05 -12.99 8.72
C GLN A 21 2.08 -13.29 7.22
N ALA A 22 1.90 -12.29 6.37
CA ALA A 22 1.97 -12.42 4.93
C ALA A 22 3.38 -12.84 4.46
N GLU A 23 4.45 -12.28 5.04
CA GLU A 23 5.83 -12.70 4.79
C GLU A 23 6.05 -14.18 5.13
N THR A 24 5.52 -14.68 6.25
CA THR A 24 5.60 -16.10 6.60
C THR A 24 4.75 -17.00 5.70
N SER A 25 3.70 -16.44 5.11
CA SER A 25 2.80 -17.14 4.19
C SER A 25 3.32 -17.18 2.75
N GLY A 26 4.47 -16.56 2.48
CA GLY A 26 5.14 -16.61 1.17
C GLY A 26 4.75 -15.47 0.21
N PHE A 27 4.09 -14.41 0.69
CA PHE A 27 3.91 -13.22 -0.13
C PHE A 27 5.28 -12.58 -0.44
N SER A 28 5.43 -12.11 -1.68
CA SER A 28 6.65 -11.50 -2.20
C SER A 28 6.73 -9.99 -1.96
N ALA A 29 5.58 -9.33 -1.76
CA ALA A 29 5.49 -7.89 -1.57
C ALA A 29 4.27 -7.50 -0.69
N ILE A 30 4.42 -6.46 0.11
CA ILE A 30 3.35 -5.79 0.86
C ILE A 30 3.17 -4.37 0.31
N TYR A 31 1.93 -3.99 0.08
CA TYR A 31 1.56 -2.70 -0.45
C TYR A 31 0.67 -1.92 0.51
N VAL A 32 0.80 -0.60 0.50
CA VAL A 32 -0.16 0.31 1.16
C VAL A 32 -0.63 1.37 0.17
N PRO A 33 -1.89 1.82 0.22
CA PRO A 33 -2.35 2.93 -0.61
C PRO A 33 -1.94 4.28 -0.02
N ASP A 34 -2.06 5.35 -0.80
CA ASP A 34 -1.73 6.73 -0.39
C ASP A 34 -2.94 7.64 -0.62
N HIS A 35 -3.75 7.81 0.43
CA HIS A 35 -4.98 8.59 0.44
C HIS A 35 -5.02 9.43 1.73
N TRP A 36 -5.57 10.63 1.65
CA TRP A 36 -5.96 11.43 2.81
C TRP A 36 -7.31 10.97 3.37
N ALA A 37 -8.22 10.54 2.50
CA ALA A 37 -9.51 9.95 2.85
C ALA A 37 -9.96 8.99 1.75
N TYR A 38 -10.79 8.01 2.07
CA TYR A 38 -11.32 7.11 1.06
C TYR A 38 -12.70 7.54 0.58
N GLU A 39 -13.07 7.21 -0.66
CA GLU A 39 -14.44 7.40 -1.15
C GLU A 39 -15.36 6.28 -0.63
N GLN A 40 -16.60 6.64 -0.30
CA GLN A 40 -17.66 5.68 -0.05
C GLN A 40 -18.20 5.11 -1.37
N ARG A 41 -18.72 3.88 -1.31
CA ARG A 41 -19.51 3.32 -2.42
C ARG A 41 -20.77 4.16 -2.60
N GLY A 42 -20.92 4.77 -3.77
CA GLY A 42 -22.03 5.67 -4.07
C GLY A 42 -21.70 7.16 -4.00
N GLY A 43 -20.44 7.51 -3.70
CA GLY A 43 -19.94 8.88 -3.70
C GLY A 43 -19.76 9.47 -2.30
N GLY A 44 -18.96 10.54 -2.21
CA GLY A 44 -18.59 11.18 -0.95
C GLY A 44 -17.41 10.51 -0.25
N LEU A 45 -16.88 11.18 0.77
CA LEU A 45 -15.75 10.70 1.57
C LEU A 45 -16.22 9.86 2.75
N ASP A 46 -15.44 8.84 3.09
CA ASP A 46 -15.69 7.92 4.21
C ASP A 46 -14.99 8.38 5.47
N ASP A 47 -15.77 8.92 6.41
CA ASP A 47 -15.30 9.41 7.71
C ASP A 47 -14.89 8.28 8.69
N LYS A 48 -15.13 7.02 8.33
CA LYS A 48 -14.81 5.84 9.16
C LYS A 48 -13.63 5.05 8.61
N ALA A 49 -13.29 5.22 7.34
CA ALA A 49 -12.20 4.50 6.72
C ALA A 49 -10.84 5.05 7.18
N LEU A 50 -9.96 4.17 7.65
CA LEU A 50 -8.66 4.56 8.18
C LEU A 50 -7.65 4.78 7.05
N ALA A 51 -7.48 6.03 6.65
CA ALA A 51 -6.45 6.49 5.73
C ALA A 51 -5.16 6.86 6.50
N TRP A 52 -4.02 6.35 6.05
CA TRP A 52 -2.73 6.55 6.70
C TRP A 52 -1.73 7.15 5.71
N GLU A 53 -0.80 7.96 6.21
CA GLU A 53 0.31 8.46 5.39
C GLU A 53 1.22 7.28 4.99
N ALA A 54 1.30 7.03 3.68
CA ALA A 54 1.87 5.80 3.14
C ALA A 54 3.35 5.62 3.49
N THR A 55 4.17 6.67 3.40
CA THR A 55 5.63 6.52 3.63
C THR A 55 5.96 6.23 5.08
N THR A 56 5.17 6.76 6.01
CA THR A 56 5.29 6.52 7.44
C THR A 56 4.96 5.06 7.77
N ILE A 57 3.86 4.52 7.22
CA ILE A 57 3.53 3.10 7.39
C ILE A 57 4.61 2.22 6.77
N LEU A 58 5.09 2.54 5.57
CA LEU A 58 6.16 1.78 4.91
C LEU A 58 7.43 1.75 5.76
N GLY A 59 7.77 2.83 6.46
CA GLY A 59 8.90 2.85 7.40
C GLY A 59 8.73 1.83 8.53
N ALA A 60 7.53 1.73 9.11
CA ALA A 60 7.23 0.71 10.12
C ALA A 60 7.29 -0.71 9.55
N LEU A 61 6.76 -0.93 8.34
CA LEU A 61 6.82 -2.23 7.67
C LEU A 61 8.25 -2.64 7.31
N ALA A 62 9.11 -1.69 6.93
CA ALA A 62 10.52 -1.92 6.63
C ALA A 62 11.25 -2.56 7.81
N GLY A 63 11.07 -2.00 9.02
CA GLY A 63 11.69 -2.51 10.25
C GLY A 63 11.03 -3.76 10.81
N ALA A 64 9.74 -3.99 10.52
CA ALA A 64 9.00 -5.14 11.05
C ALA A 64 9.13 -6.43 10.22
N THR A 65 9.68 -6.34 9.01
CA THR A 65 9.79 -7.46 8.05
C THR A 65 11.23 -7.63 7.59
N THR A 66 11.57 -8.81 7.06
CA THR A 66 12.97 -9.18 6.78
C THR A 66 13.25 -9.59 5.34
N ARG A 67 12.25 -10.03 4.58
CA ARG A 67 12.38 -10.59 3.23
C ARG A 67 11.41 -9.99 2.22
N VAL A 68 10.18 -9.73 2.63
CA VAL A 68 9.11 -9.27 1.73
C VAL A 68 9.45 -7.88 1.18
N ARG A 69 9.13 -7.61 -0.09
CA ARG A 69 9.23 -6.24 -0.61
C ARG A 69 8.17 -5.35 0.01
N ILE A 70 8.43 -4.05 0.07
CA ILE A 70 7.46 -3.07 0.56
C ILE A 70 7.31 -1.95 -0.46
N GLY A 71 6.10 -1.43 -0.65
CA GLY A 71 5.89 -0.28 -1.52
C GLY A 71 4.50 0.28 -1.44
N ALA A 72 4.28 1.40 -2.12
CA ALA A 72 2.94 1.94 -2.25
C ALA A 72 2.22 1.33 -3.46
N LEU A 73 0.90 1.20 -3.39
CA LEU A 73 0.05 0.89 -4.53
C LEU A 73 -1.10 1.91 -4.63
N VAL A 74 -0.86 3.13 -5.11
CA VAL A 74 0.45 3.75 -5.40
C VAL A 74 0.52 5.11 -4.70
N LEU A 75 1.72 5.67 -4.51
CA LEU A 75 1.85 7.05 -4.03
C LEU A 75 1.17 8.00 -5.02
N CYS A 76 0.47 8.99 -4.48
CA CYS A 76 -0.08 10.06 -5.30
C CYS A 76 1.03 11.08 -5.61
N ASN A 77 1.39 11.22 -6.89
CA ASN A 77 2.45 12.13 -7.32
C ASN A 77 2.20 13.59 -6.91
N LEU A 78 0.94 13.98 -6.70
CA LEU A 78 0.57 15.35 -6.37
C LEU A 78 0.64 15.67 -4.87
N PHE A 79 0.77 14.67 -4.01
CA PHE A 79 0.81 14.91 -2.55
C PHE A 79 2.15 15.47 -2.08
N ARG A 80 3.21 15.36 -2.90
CA ARG A 80 4.58 15.61 -2.48
C ARG A 80 5.49 15.92 -3.67
N HIS A 81 6.46 16.80 -3.45
CA HIS A 81 7.47 17.15 -4.45
C HIS A 81 8.32 15.91 -4.83
N PRO A 82 8.71 15.72 -6.11
CA PRO A 82 9.51 14.56 -6.54
C PRO A 82 10.83 14.41 -5.76
N GLY A 83 11.47 15.50 -5.35
CA GLY A 83 12.64 15.47 -4.48
C GLY A 83 12.38 14.82 -3.11
N THR A 84 11.24 15.15 -2.49
CA THR A 84 10.81 14.54 -1.21
C THR A 84 10.49 13.07 -1.39
N THR A 85 9.83 12.70 -2.50
CA THR A 85 9.57 11.30 -2.85
C THR A 85 10.86 10.53 -3.02
N ALA A 86 11.85 11.07 -3.75
CA ALA A 86 13.14 10.43 -3.95
C ALA A 86 13.89 10.19 -2.62
N GLN A 87 13.89 11.17 -1.71
CA GLN A 87 14.49 11.04 -0.40
C GLN A 87 13.75 10.01 0.47
N ALA A 88 12.41 10.08 0.54
CA ALA A 88 11.61 9.14 1.32
C ALA A 88 11.82 7.70 0.85
N THR A 89 11.79 7.44 -0.46
CA THR A 89 12.09 6.11 -1.01
C THR A 89 13.53 5.69 -0.71
N THR A 90 14.51 6.58 -0.79
CA THR A 90 15.90 6.25 -0.42
C THR A 90 15.99 5.84 1.05
N THR A 91 15.35 6.57 1.95
CA THR A 91 15.31 6.23 3.37
C THR A 91 14.67 4.85 3.58
N LEU A 92 13.53 4.58 2.93
CA LEU A 92 12.88 3.27 2.98
C LEU A 92 13.75 2.15 2.39
N ASP A 93 14.53 2.45 1.36
CA ASP A 93 15.47 1.51 0.75
C ASP A 93 16.54 1.08 1.74
N HIS A 94 17.14 2.06 2.44
CA HIS A 94 18.12 1.79 3.50
C HIS A 94 17.49 1.06 4.69
N LEU A 95 16.34 1.51 5.19
CA LEU A 95 15.64 0.87 6.31
C LEU A 95 15.25 -0.58 6.00
N SER A 96 14.87 -0.86 4.75
CA SER A 96 14.45 -2.19 4.33
C SER A 96 15.62 -3.08 3.89
N GLY A 97 16.83 -2.54 3.74
CA GLY A 97 17.97 -3.26 3.20
C GLY A 97 17.80 -3.62 1.71
N GLY A 98 17.24 -2.72 0.92
CA GLY A 98 17.11 -2.90 -0.53
C GLY A 98 15.80 -3.56 -0.99
N ARG A 99 14.73 -3.51 -0.19
CA ARG A 99 13.46 -4.20 -0.50
C ARG A 99 12.32 -3.26 -0.88
N VAL A 100 12.56 -1.95 -0.92
CA VAL A 100 11.51 -0.99 -1.31
C VAL A 100 11.29 -1.00 -2.83
N LEU A 101 10.05 -0.79 -3.24
CA LEU A 101 9.69 -0.39 -4.60
C LEU A 101 8.91 0.93 -4.55
N LEU A 102 9.13 1.80 -5.53
CA LEU A 102 8.40 3.06 -5.65
C LEU A 102 7.18 2.86 -6.56
N GLY A 103 6.00 2.74 -5.97
CA GLY A 103 4.75 2.84 -6.70
C GLY A 103 4.29 4.28 -6.84
N LEU A 104 4.03 4.74 -8.07
CA LEU A 104 3.51 6.08 -8.37
C LEU A 104 2.29 6.05 -9.29
N GLY A 105 1.41 7.03 -9.09
CA GLY A 105 0.28 7.33 -9.97
C GLY A 105 0.03 8.84 -10.05
N SER A 106 -0.76 9.27 -11.04
CA SER A 106 -1.04 10.70 -11.28
C SER A 106 -2.01 11.36 -10.28
N GLY A 107 -2.43 10.62 -9.24
CA GLY A 107 -3.59 10.95 -8.42
C GLY A 107 -4.91 10.74 -9.18
N TRP A 108 -6.01 10.52 -8.47
CA TRP A 108 -7.31 10.32 -9.12
C TRP A 108 -8.51 10.85 -8.35
N THR A 109 -8.50 10.83 -7.03
CA THR A 109 -9.67 11.18 -6.21
C THR A 109 -9.85 12.69 -6.05
N ARG A 110 -10.71 13.32 -6.84
CA ARG A 110 -10.91 14.79 -6.79
C ARG A 110 -11.35 15.28 -5.41
N SER A 111 -12.24 14.53 -4.77
CA SER A 111 -12.86 14.86 -3.48
C SER A 111 -11.85 15.02 -2.34
N GLU A 112 -10.75 14.26 -2.33
CA GLU A 112 -9.68 14.39 -1.34
C GLU A 112 -8.92 15.72 -1.48
N PHE A 113 -8.68 16.17 -2.73
CA PHE A 113 -8.01 17.45 -2.97
C PHE A 113 -8.90 18.62 -2.57
N GLU A 114 -10.19 18.55 -2.91
CA GLU A 114 -11.18 19.55 -2.50
C GLU A 114 -11.29 19.64 -0.97
N MET A 115 -11.33 18.49 -0.28
CA MET A 115 -11.32 18.41 1.19
C MET A 115 -10.11 19.10 1.81
N MET A 116 -8.93 18.92 1.20
CA MET A 116 -7.67 19.46 1.72
C MET A 116 -7.36 20.89 1.22
N GLY A 117 -8.21 21.46 0.35
CA GLY A 117 -7.93 22.71 -0.33
C GLY A 117 -6.70 22.65 -1.25
N ALA A 118 -6.33 21.45 -1.70
CA ALA A 118 -5.16 21.21 -2.54
C ALA A 118 -5.52 21.37 -4.04
N PRO A 119 -4.59 21.85 -4.89
CA PRO A 119 -4.83 21.92 -6.32
C PRO A 119 -5.04 20.53 -6.94
N PHE A 120 -6.06 20.40 -7.79
CA PHE A 120 -6.29 19.20 -8.60
C PHE A 120 -6.29 19.57 -10.10
N PRO A 121 -5.11 19.57 -10.75
CA PRO A 121 -5.02 19.92 -12.16
C PRO A 121 -5.76 18.94 -13.06
N ASP A 122 -6.02 19.32 -14.32
CA ASP A 122 -6.60 18.42 -15.30
C ASP A 122 -5.71 17.21 -15.58
N VAL A 123 -6.30 16.15 -16.16
CA VAL A 123 -5.62 14.88 -16.42
C VAL A 123 -4.31 15.05 -17.20
N GLN A 124 -4.29 15.90 -18.24
CA GLN A 124 -3.11 16.08 -19.08
C GLN A 124 -1.93 16.69 -18.32
N PRO A 125 -2.07 17.85 -17.63
CA PRO A 125 -1.03 18.37 -16.75
C PRO A 125 -0.56 17.33 -15.72
N ARG A 126 -1.47 16.63 -15.03
CA ARG A 126 -1.08 15.63 -14.01
C ARG A 126 -0.25 14.49 -14.57
N LEU A 127 -0.52 14.06 -15.81
CA LEU A 127 0.29 13.05 -16.48
C LEU A 127 1.68 13.57 -16.86
N ARG A 128 1.80 14.83 -17.33
CA ARG A 128 3.11 15.42 -17.62
C ARG A 128 3.92 15.66 -16.34
N MET A 129 3.27 16.08 -15.26
CA MET A 129 3.87 16.16 -13.93
C MET A 129 4.38 14.80 -13.45
N LEU A 130 3.63 13.70 -13.69
CA LEU A 130 4.09 12.36 -13.36
C LEU A 130 5.33 11.95 -14.18
N ASP A 131 5.30 12.19 -15.49
CA ASP A 131 6.42 11.89 -16.40
C ASP A 131 7.70 12.64 -15.97
N GLU A 132 7.58 13.94 -15.68
CA GLU A 132 8.69 14.77 -15.20
C GLU A 132 9.18 14.33 -13.81
N SER A 133 8.27 14.06 -12.87
CA SER A 133 8.59 13.55 -11.53
C SER A 133 9.41 12.27 -11.58
N VAL A 134 9.03 11.29 -12.42
CA VAL A 134 9.76 10.01 -12.51
C VAL A 134 11.20 10.23 -12.98
N ARG A 135 11.42 11.11 -13.96
CA ARG A 135 12.77 11.45 -14.44
C ARG A 135 13.58 12.16 -13.37
N ILE A 136 12.99 13.12 -12.66
CA ILE A 136 13.65 13.83 -11.54
C ILE A 136 14.06 12.84 -10.45
N ILE A 137 13.15 11.97 -10.03
CA ILE A 137 13.40 10.99 -8.97
C ILE A 137 14.57 10.08 -9.34
N LYS A 138 14.56 9.52 -10.56
CA LYS A 138 15.67 8.69 -11.05
C LYS A 138 16.98 9.46 -11.13
N ALA A 139 16.97 10.70 -11.66
CA ALA A 139 18.16 11.54 -11.74
C ALA A 139 18.76 11.80 -10.34
N LEU A 140 17.91 12.09 -9.35
CA LEU A 140 18.36 12.30 -7.97
C LEU A 140 18.99 11.05 -7.36
N TRP A 141 18.55 9.85 -7.74
CA TRP A 141 19.16 8.60 -7.27
C TRP A 141 20.46 8.23 -7.95
N THR A 142 20.64 8.61 -9.23
CA THR A 142 21.77 8.13 -10.05
C THR A 142 22.87 9.15 -10.28
N SER A 143 22.58 10.45 -10.18
CA SER A 143 23.53 11.53 -10.45
C SER A 143 24.03 12.18 -9.16
N GLU A 144 25.28 12.66 -9.14
CA GLU A 144 25.82 13.36 -7.96
C GLU A 144 25.07 14.66 -7.68
N ARG A 145 24.81 15.45 -8.74
CA ARG A 145 24.08 16.72 -8.72
C ARG A 145 23.10 16.75 -9.88
N VAL A 146 21.93 17.38 -9.68
CA VAL A 146 20.85 17.44 -10.68
C VAL A 146 20.42 18.89 -10.89
N THR A 147 20.46 19.35 -12.13
CA THR A 147 19.83 20.60 -12.56
C THR A 147 18.80 20.28 -13.62
N ILE A 148 17.56 20.69 -13.39
CA ILE A 148 16.42 20.46 -14.28
C ILE A 148 15.65 21.78 -14.36
N ASP A 149 15.42 22.26 -15.58
CA ASP A 149 14.54 23.38 -15.87
C ASP A 149 13.32 22.84 -16.61
N GLY A 150 12.40 22.24 -15.85
CA GLY A 150 11.26 21.51 -16.37
C GLY A 150 10.03 22.40 -16.61
N GLU A 151 8.91 21.79 -17.02
CA GLU A 151 7.64 22.51 -17.16
C GLU A 151 7.01 22.77 -15.79
N PHE A 152 7.22 21.84 -14.85
CA PHE A 152 6.57 21.87 -13.53
C PHE A 152 7.55 21.99 -12.36
N TYR A 153 8.77 21.50 -12.52
CA TYR A 153 9.77 21.48 -11.46
C TYR A 153 11.09 22.06 -11.93
N HIS A 154 11.65 22.93 -11.10
CA HIS A 154 12.94 23.55 -11.33
C HIS A 154 13.89 23.15 -10.21
N LEU A 155 14.92 22.38 -10.54
CA LEU A 155 15.99 21.98 -9.64
C LEU A 155 17.26 22.68 -10.08
N ARG A 156 17.99 23.27 -9.14
CA ARG A 156 19.29 23.90 -9.39
C ARG A 156 20.32 23.27 -8.48
N ASP A 157 21.31 22.62 -9.09
CA ASP A 157 22.42 22.00 -8.37
C ASP A 157 21.97 21.10 -7.19
N ALA A 158 20.86 20.39 -7.40
CA ALA A 158 20.19 19.64 -6.36
C ALA A 158 21.00 18.40 -5.97
N ILE A 159 21.10 18.17 -4.66
CA ILE A 159 21.83 17.05 -4.06
C ILE A 159 20.83 16.11 -3.40
N SER A 160 20.99 14.81 -3.64
CA SER A 160 20.27 13.76 -2.91
C SER A 160 21.30 12.77 -2.38
N VAL A 161 21.56 12.82 -1.07
CA VAL A 161 22.46 11.90 -0.37
C VAL A 161 21.79 11.44 0.93
N PRO A 162 21.92 10.15 1.32
CA PRO A 162 22.63 9.07 0.62
C PRO A 162 21.95 8.69 -0.71
N LYS A 163 22.63 7.87 -1.54
CA LYS A 163 21.99 7.20 -2.69
C LYS A 163 21.28 5.93 -2.24
N PRO A 164 20.30 5.41 -3.01
CA PRO A 164 19.72 4.09 -2.73
C PRO A 164 20.78 2.99 -2.67
N VAL A 165 20.51 1.99 -1.82
CA VAL A 165 21.23 0.71 -1.75
C VAL A 165 21.07 -0.05 -3.06
N GLN A 166 19.83 -0.14 -3.57
CA GLN A 166 19.53 -0.81 -4.84
C GLN A 166 20.17 -0.06 -6.02
N LYS A 167 20.77 -0.82 -6.96
CA LYS A 167 21.38 -0.30 -8.20
C LYS A 167 20.66 -0.84 -9.44
N PRO A 168 20.46 -0.02 -10.49
CA PRO A 168 20.80 1.41 -10.56
C PRO A 168 19.93 2.29 -9.65
N HIS A 169 18.71 1.84 -9.33
CA HIS A 169 17.79 2.48 -8.40
C HIS A 169 16.75 1.46 -7.88
N PRO A 170 15.93 1.81 -6.87
CA PRO A 170 14.77 0.99 -6.49
C PRO A 170 13.79 0.82 -7.66
N PRO A 171 13.14 -0.36 -7.82
CA PRO A 171 12.17 -0.58 -8.88
C PRO A 171 11.03 0.43 -8.87
N VAL A 172 10.69 0.99 -10.02
CA VAL A 172 9.58 1.93 -10.21
C VAL A 172 8.37 1.20 -10.77
N MET A 173 7.27 1.23 -10.03
CA MET A 173 5.96 0.77 -10.48
C MET A 173 5.10 1.97 -10.85
N LEU A 174 4.51 1.98 -12.05
CA LEU A 174 3.44 2.92 -12.39
C LEU A 174 2.09 2.22 -12.45
N GLY A 175 1.11 2.77 -11.71
CA GLY A 175 -0.23 2.21 -11.57
C GLY A 175 -1.28 3.05 -12.29
N GLY A 176 -2.10 2.42 -13.14
CA GLY A 176 -3.22 3.09 -13.80
C GLY A 176 -3.70 2.42 -15.08
N SER A 177 -4.61 3.10 -15.79
CA SER A 177 -5.34 2.49 -16.91
C SER A 177 -5.43 3.36 -18.17
N GLY A 178 -5.27 4.68 -18.05
CA GLY A 178 -5.36 5.61 -19.17
C GLY A 178 -4.15 5.50 -20.11
N LYS A 179 -4.38 5.63 -21.42
CA LYS A 179 -3.33 5.53 -22.45
C LYS A 179 -2.12 6.43 -22.19
N GLY A 180 -2.34 7.65 -21.68
CA GLY A 180 -1.25 8.58 -21.35
C GLY A 180 -0.34 8.04 -20.24
N LEU A 181 -0.91 7.50 -19.16
CA LEU A 181 -0.15 6.87 -18.08
C LEU A 181 0.57 5.61 -18.56
N LEU A 182 -0.13 4.74 -19.29
CA LEU A 182 0.47 3.50 -19.81
C LEU A 182 1.62 3.77 -20.78
N ARG A 183 1.56 4.86 -21.55
CA ARG A 183 2.67 5.30 -22.40
C ARG A 183 3.88 5.76 -21.59
N ILE A 184 3.67 6.53 -20.52
CA ILE A 184 4.77 6.89 -19.59
C ILE A 184 5.37 5.62 -18.97
N ALA A 185 4.51 4.72 -18.50
CA ALA A 185 4.91 3.48 -17.87
C ALA A 185 5.71 2.55 -18.79
N ALA A 186 5.33 2.44 -20.07
CA ALA A 186 6.07 1.67 -21.05
C ALA A 186 7.51 2.16 -21.23
N ARG A 187 7.74 3.48 -21.17
CA ARG A 187 9.07 4.09 -21.26
C ARG A 187 9.87 3.97 -19.97
N GLU A 188 9.22 4.21 -18.84
CA GLU A 188 9.92 4.55 -17.59
C GLU A 188 9.79 3.49 -16.48
N ALA A 189 8.76 2.65 -16.46
CA ALA A 189 8.47 1.81 -15.31
C ALA A 189 9.14 0.43 -15.39
N ASP A 190 9.64 -0.09 -14.28
CA ASP A 190 10.08 -1.48 -14.16
C ASP A 190 8.87 -2.42 -14.02
N ILE A 191 7.78 -1.91 -13.43
CA ILE A 191 6.54 -2.65 -13.20
C ILE A 191 5.34 -1.80 -13.67
N VAL A 192 4.43 -2.39 -14.44
CA VAL A 192 3.18 -1.73 -14.83
C VAL A 192 2.01 -2.45 -14.18
N ASN A 193 1.33 -1.76 -13.25
CA ASN A 193 0.15 -2.29 -12.59
C ASN A 193 -1.12 -1.72 -13.23
N VAL A 194 -1.81 -2.55 -14.02
CA VAL A 194 -3.02 -2.13 -14.72
C VAL A 194 -4.24 -2.40 -13.83
N ILE A 195 -5.00 -1.33 -13.56
CA ILE A 195 -6.24 -1.34 -12.76
C ILE A 195 -7.40 -0.75 -13.56
N SER A 196 -8.59 -0.57 -12.98
CA SER A 196 -9.69 0.13 -13.64
C SER A 196 -9.41 1.61 -13.84
N ASP A 197 -10.07 2.20 -14.83
CA ASP A 197 -10.04 3.64 -15.04
C ASP A 197 -10.86 4.35 -13.96
N SER A 198 -10.31 5.43 -13.39
CA SER A 198 -11.01 6.31 -12.45
C SER A 198 -11.81 7.42 -13.17
N GLY A 199 -11.84 7.38 -14.50
CA GLY A 199 -12.57 8.32 -15.34
C GLY A 199 -12.04 9.75 -15.24
N ARG A 200 -12.66 10.66 -16.01
CA ARG A 200 -12.32 12.09 -15.95
C ARG A 200 -12.87 12.78 -14.70
N ALA A 201 -13.93 12.23 -14.12
CA ALA A 201 -14.57 12.75 -12.92
C ALA A 201 -13.66 12.64 -11.68
N GLY A 202 -12.70 11.69 -11.69
CA GLY A 202 -11.85 11.43 -10.55
C GLY A 202 -12.55 10.62 -9.47
N THR A 203 -13.38 9.66 -9.88
CA THR A 203 -14.10 8.72 -9.01
C THR A 203 -14.34 7.41 -9.75
N ILE A 204 -14.32 6.28 -9.04
CA ILE A 204 -14.50 4.96 -9.67
C ILE A 204 -15.99 4.69 -9.88
N LEU A 205 -16.43 4.76 -11.13
CA LEU A 205 -17.80 4.43 -11.52
C LEU A 205 -17.93 2.94 -11.87
N PRO A 206 -19.04 2.27 -11.49
CA PRO A 206 -19.29 0.88 -11.90
C PRO A 206 -19.19 0.66 -13.41
N SER A 207 -19.62 1.65 -14.21
CA SER A 207 -19.53 1.60 -15.68
C SER A 207 -18.08 1.64 -16.19
N GLU A 208 -17.15 2.28 -15.49
CA GLU A 208 -15.73 2.25 -15.86
C GLU A 208 -15.06 0.93 -15.43
N VAL A 209 -15.46 0.40 -14.27
CA VAL A 209 -15.04 -0.92 -13.81
C VAL A 209 -15.46 -2.00 -14.80
N ALA A 210 -16.72 -1.96 -15.28
CA ALA A 210 -17.25 -2.92 -16.24
C ALA A 210 -16.52 -2.93 -17.59
N LYS A 211 -15.87 -1.83 -17.98
CA LYS A 211 -15.07 -1.75 -19.22
C LYS A 211 -13.75 -2.52 -19.13
N LEU A 212 -13.25 -2.83 -17.94
CA LEU A 212 -12.04 -3.62 -17.78
C LEU A 212 -12.33 -5.12 -17.90
N THR A 213 -12.79 -5.52 -19.08
CA THR A 213 -13.01 -6.93 -19.44
C THR A 213 -11.68 -7.66 -19.68
N ASP A 214 -11.71 -9.00 -19.81
CA ASP A 214 -10.54 -9.80 -20.22
C ASP A 214 -9.89 -9.25 -21.50
N GLU A 215 -10.70 -8.95 -22.52
CA GLU A 215 -10.24 -8.39 -23.78
C GLU A 215 -9.72 -6.94 -23.61
N GLY A 216 -10.45 -6.12 -22.85
CA GLY A 216 -10.04 -4.74 -22.56
C GLY A 216 -8.70 -4.65 -21.84
N PHE A 217 -8.45 -5.59 -20.92
CA PHE A 217 -7.18 -5.72 -20.22
C PHE A 217 -6.06 -6.14 -21.17
N ARG A 218 -6.27 -7.18 -21.99
CA ARG A 218 -5.30 -7.62 -23.00
C ARG A 218 -4.89 -6.49 -23.94
N ARG A 219 -5.85 -5.71 -24.45
CA ARG A 219 -5.57 -4.53 -25.30
C ARG A 219 -4.68 -3.50 -24.60
N LYS A 220 -4.85 -3.29 -23.29
CA LYS A 220 -4.00 -2.37 -22.50
C LYS A 220 -2.59 -2.93 -22.32
N LEU A 221 -2.43 -4.23 -22.08
CA LEU A 221 -1.12 -4.87 -21.98
C LEU A 221 -0.37 -4.83 -23.33
N ASP A 222 -1.06 -5.12 -24.43
CA ASP A 222 -0.48 -5.05 -25.77
C ASP A 222 -0.11 -3.62 -26.15
N PHE A 223 -0.89 -2.63 -25.72
CA PHE A 223 -0.54 -1.22 -25.85
C PHE A 223 0.75 -0.88 -25.09
N VAL A 224 0.92 -1.33 -23.84
CA VAL A 224 2.17 -1.13 -23.08
C VAL A 224 3.36 -1.74 -23.82
N ARG A 225 3.23 -2.98 -24.32
CA ARG A 225 4.29 -3.64 -25.07
C ARG A 225 4.65 -2.89 -26.35
N SER A 226 3.64 -2.42 -27.09
CA SER A 226 3.84 -1.64 -28.32
C SER A 226 4.57 -0.33 -28.05
N GLU A 227 4.15 0.42 -27.02
CA GLU A 227 4.78 1.68 -26.64
C GLU A 227 6.21 1.48 -26.10
N ALA A 228 6.49 0.35 -25.43
CA ALA A 228 7.85 0.00 -25.01
C ALA A 228 8.76 -0.21 -26.22
N ARG A 229 8.31 -0.99 -27.23
CA ARG A 229 9.04 -1.18 -28.50
C ARG A 229 9.25 0.16 -29.23
N ALA A 230 8.22 0.99 -29.31
CA ALA A 230 8.30 2.30 -29.96
C ALA A 230 9.32 3.23 -29.25
N ALA A 231 9.54 3.04 -27.96
CA ALA A 231 10.55 3.75 -27.17
C ALA A 231 11.94 3.07 -27.21
N GLY A 232 12.13 2.02 -28.01
CA GLY A 232 13.40 1.29 -28.10
C GLY A 232 13.71 0.41 -26.89
N ARG A 233 12.71 0.10 -26.06
CA ARG A 233 12.85 -0.75 -24.87
C ARG A 233 12.33 -2.16 -25.13
N ASP A 234 13.02 -3.15 -24.58
CA ASP A 234 12.52 -4.53 -24.55
C ASP A 234 11.24 -4.61 -23.69
N PRO A 235 10.09 -5.01 -24.26
CA PRO A 235 8.86 -5.19 -23.48
C PRO A 235 8.96 -6.25 -22.39
N ASP A 236 9.82 -7.26 -22.55
CA ASP A 236 9.95 -8.34 -21.57
C ASP A 236 10.77 -7.92 -20.35
N ALA A 237 11.47 -6.78 -20.41
CA ALA A 237 12.09 -6.12 -19.26
C ALA A 237 11.06 -5.44 -18.33
N ILE A 238 9.77 -5.38 -18.74
CA ILE A 238 8.69 -4.78 -17.95
C ILE A 238 7.90 -5.89 -17.27
N THR A 239 7.83 -5.85 -15.94
CA THR A 239 6.94 -6.75 -15.21
C THR A 239 5.51 -6.26 -15.32
N LEU A 240 4.64 -7.05 -15.93
CA LEU A 240 3.19 -6.78 -15.97
C LEU A 240 2.53 -7.30 -14.69
N SER A 241 1.77 -6.42 -14.05
CA SER A 241 1.06 -6.69 -12.79
C SER A 241 -0.43 -6.42 -12.90
N SER A 242 -1.21 -7.21 -12.15
CA SER A 242 -2.66 -7.09 -12.04
C SER A 242 -3.06 -7.04 -10.56
N THR A 243 -3.84 -6.03 -10.18
CA THR A 243 -4.46 -5.99 -8.85
C THR A 243 -5.82 -6.68 -8.88
N ILE A 244 -6.04 -7.59 -7.94
CA ILE A 244 -7.28 -8.34 -7.74
C ILE A 244 -7.96 -7.74 -6.50
N PHE A 245 -9.00 -6.94 -6.71
CA PHE A 245 -9.77 -6.29 -5.64
C PHE A 245 -10.90 -7.16 -5.08
N ILE A 246 -11.28 -8.21 -5.81
CA ILE A 246 -12.34 -9.15 -5.42
C ILE A 246 -11.78 -10.58 -5.43
N PRO A 247 -10.88 -10.92 -4.48
CA PRO A 247 -10.50 -12.31 -4.27
C PRO A 247 -11.59 -13.03 -3.46
N MET A 248 -12.30 -13.96 -4.09
CA MET A 248 -13.36 -14.77 -3.46
C MET A 248 -13.04 -16.26 -3.62
N LEU A 249 -12.57 -16.87 -2.54
CA LEU A 249 -12.38 -18.31 -2.45
C LEU A 249 -13.66 -18.95 -1.91
N ALA A 250 -14.29 -19.81 -2.71
CA ALA A 250 -15.53 -20.50 -2.36
C ALA A 250 -15.29 -21.97 -2.03
N ASP A 251 -16.09 -22.51 -1.11
CA ASP A 251 -16.05 -23.93 -0.74
C ASP A 251 -16.68 -24.86 -1.80
N SER A 252 -17.42 -24.29 -2.77
CA SER A 252 -18.02 -25.04 -3.88
C SER A 252 -18.15 -24.18 -5.14
N ALA A 253 -18.22 -24.84 -6.29
CA ALA A 253 -18.46 -24.19 -7.58
C ALA A 253 -19.81 -23.46 -7.63
N GLU A 254 -20.84 -24.00 -6.97
CA GLU A 254 -22.16 -23.38 -6.84
C GLU A 254 -22.08 -22.06 -6.06
N ALA A 255 -21.38 -22.04 -4.92
CA ALA A 255 -21.19 -20.81 -4.14
C ALA A 255 -20.41 -19.74 -4.93
N ALA A 256 -19.39 -20.16 -5.70
CA ALA A 256 -18.67 -19.27 -6.60
C ALA A 256 -19.59 -18.69 -7.71
N SER A 257 -20.45 -19.53 -8.30
CA SER A 257 -21.36 -19.12 -9.38
C SER A 257 -22.42 -18.15 -8.87
N ASN A 258 -23.00 -18.42 -7.70
CA ASN A 258 -23.95 -17.52 -7.05
C ASN A 258 -23.31 -16.15 -6.75
N PHE A 259 -22.07 -16.13 -6.24
CA PHE A 259 -21.35 -14.89 -5.97
C PHE A 259 -21.05 -14.10 -7.26
N ALA A 260 -20.53 -14.78 -8.28
CA ALA A 260 -20.22 -14.16 -9.57
C ALA A 260 -21.48 -13.63 -10.28
N THR A 261 -22.59 -14.34 -10.22
CA THR A 261 -23.89 -13.90 -10.76
C THR A 261 -24.41 -12.65 -10.04
N GLY A 262 -24.36 -12.65 -8.70
CA GLY A 262 -24.76 -11.49 -7.91
C GLY A 262 -23.91 -10.25 -8.21
N LEU A 263 -22.61 -10.43 -8.37
CA LEU A 263 -21.71 -9.36 -8.78
C LEU A 263 -21.95 -8.90 -10.22
N GLY A 264 -22.31 -9.82 -11.11
CA GLY A 264 -22.72 -9.52 -12.49
C GLY A 264 -23.91 -8.58 -12.56
N GLY A 265 -24.91 -8.79 -11.70
CA GLY A 265 -26.05 -7.88 -11.57
C GLY A 265 -25.68 -6.44 -11.18
N LEU A 266 -24.61 -6.24 -10.41
CA LEU A 266 -24.13 -4.90 -10.02
C LEU A 266 -23.42 -4.15 -11.16
N PHE A 267 -22.76 -4.89 -12.05
CA PHE A 267 -21.98 -4.31 -13.16
C PHE A 267 -22.68 -4.40 -14.52
N GLY A 268 -23.83 -5.09 -14.61
CA GLY A 268 -24.48 -5.39 -15.88
C GLY A 268 -23.70 -6.39 -16.73
N LEU A 269 -23.03 -7.35 -16.08
CA LEU A 269 -22.17 -8.36 -16.71
C LEU A 269 -22.71 -9.77 -16.45
N SER A 270 -22.42 -10.70 -17.36
CA SER A 270 -22.66 -12.13 -17.15
C SER A 270 -21.71 -12.73 -16.10
N GLU A 271 -22.07 -13.90 -15.55
CA GLU A 271 -21.20 -14.66 -14.64
C GLU A 271 -19.81 -14.90 -15.26
N THR A 272 -19.77 -15.30 -16.53
CA THR A 272 -18.53 -15.58 -17.25
C THR A 272 -17.66 -14.33 -17.39
N GLU A 273 -18.25 -13.19 -17.74
CA GLU A 273 -17.51 -11.92 -17.82
C GLU A 273 -16.94 -11.51 -16.47
N VAL A 274 -17.70 -11.69 -15.39
CA VAL A 274 -17.24 -11.43 -14.03
C VAL A 274 -16.11 -12.36 -13.60
N ARG A 275 -16.18 -13.65 -13.91
CA ARG A 275 -15.08 -14.57 -13.58
C ARG A 275 -13.82 -14.29 -14.38
N ARG A 276 -13.96 -13.71 -15.58
CA ARG A 276 -12.86 -13.40 -16.49
C ARG A 276 -12.27 -12.00 -16.31
N MET A 277 -12.93 -11.10 -15.56
CA MET A 277 -12.40 -9.75 -15.38
C MET A 277 -11.11 -9.76 -14.53
N PRO A 278 -10.15 -8.86 -14.79
CA PRO A 278 -8.87 -8.84 -14.07
C PRO A 278 -8.99 -8.58 -12.58
N LEU A 279 -9.99 -7.79 -12.17
CA LEU A 279 -10.15 -7.36 -10.77
C LEU A 279 -10.74 -8.44 -9.86
N ALA A 280 -11.34 -9.48 -10.45
CA ALA A 280 -12.00 -10.56 -9.72
C ALA A 280 -11.21 -11.85 -9.86
N LEU A 281 -11.16 -12.63 -8.79
CA LEU A 281 -10.70 -14.01 -8.79
C LEU A 281 -11.68 -14.80 -7.93
N ILE A 282 -12.66 -15.42 -8.60
CA ILE A 282 -13.82 -16.02 -7.95
C ILE A 282 -13.90 -17.49 -8.36
N GLY A 283 -13.80 -18.38 -7.37
CA GLY A 283 -13.87 -19.81 -7.61
C GLY A 283 -13.51 -20.65 -6.38
N THR A 284 -13.51 -21.96 -6.56
CA THR A 284 -12.80 -22.87 -5.67
C THR A 284 -11.29 -22.64 -5.75
N ALA A 285 -10.51 -23.28 -4.86
CA ALA A 285 -9.05 -23.17 -4.90
C ALA A 285 -8.48 -23.59 -6.27
N ASP A 286 -8.95 -24.72 -6.81
CA ASP A 286 -8.50 -25.25 -8.09
C ASP A 286 -8.90 -24.35 -9.27
N GLU A 287 -10.13 -23.80 -9.25
CA GLU A 287 -10.59 -22.84 -10.26
C GLU A 287 -9.74 -21.56 -10.24
N CYS A 288 -9.45 -21.02 -9.05
CA CYS A 288 -8.62 -19.83 -8.91
C CYS A 288 -7.19 -20.07 -9.39
N VAL A 289 -6.60 -21.22 -9.05
CA VAL A 289 -5.27 -21.62 -9.52
C VAL A 289 -5.25 -21.77 -11.05
N ALA A 290 -6.24 -22.46 -11.62
CA ALA A 290 -6.35 -22.63 -13.07
C ALA A 290 -6.48 -21.28 -13.80
N GLU A 291 -7.28 -20.36 -13.25
CA GLU A 291 -7.47 -19.02 -13.79
C GLU A 291 -6.19 -18.18 -13.70
N LEU A 292 -5.44 -18.23 -12.59
CA LEU A 292 -4.14 -17.55 -12.47
C LEU A 292 -3.13 -18.09 -13.49
N HIS A 293 -3.07 -19.41 -13.67
CA HIS A 293 -2.23 -20.03 -14.71
C HIS A 293 -2.62 -19.59 -16.11
N ARG A 294 -3.92 -19.50 -16.39
CA ARG A 294 -4.43 -18.97 -17.66
C ARG A 294 -3.97 -17.52 -17.87
N ARG A 295 -4.19 -16.64 -16.90
CA ARG A 295 -3.76 -15.23 -16.95
C ARG A 295 -2.25 -15.12 -17.19
N GLY A 296 -1.44 -15.96 -16.56
CA GLY A 296 -0.01 -16.02 -16.81
C GLY A 296 0.35 -16.34 -18.27
N ARG A 297 -0.32 -17.33 -18.88
CA ARG A 297 -0.09 -17.71 -20.28
C ARG A 297 -0.66 -16.69 -21.27
N GLU A 298 -1.88 -16.23 -21.04
CA GLU A 298 -2.65 -15.44 -22.00
C GLU A 298 -2.37 -13.94 -21.90
N TRP A 299 -2.12 -13.43 -20.69
CA TRP A 299 -1.86 -12.01 -20.46
C TRP A 299 -0.36 -11.73 -20.30
N GLY A 300 0.43 -12.74 -19.90
CA GLY A 300 1.84 -12.55 -19.55
C GLY A 300 2.05 -11.84 -18.21
N VAL A 301 1.01 -11.75 -17.38
CA VAL A 301 1.09 -11.18 -16.03
C VAL A 301 1.87 -12.13 -15.12
N ARG A 302 2.86 -11.58 -14.43
CA ARG A 302 3.74 -12.35 -13.54
C ARG A 302 3.61 -11.96 -12.06
N HIS A 303 3.03 -10.80 -11.77
CA HIS A 303 2.85 -10.27 -10.42
C HIS A 303 1.39 -9.95 -10.12
N TYR A 304 0.77 -10.67 -9.19
CA TYR A 304 -0.62 -10.48 -8.79
C TYR A 304 -0.69 -9.83 -7.41
N ILE A 305 -1.42 -8.73 -7.28
CA ILE A 305 -1.60 -8.06 -5.99
C ILE A 305 -3.01 -8.31 -5.49
N LEU A 306 -3.14 -9.00 -4.37
CA LEU A 306 -4.42 -9.19 -3.70
C LEU A 306 -4.71 -7.95 -2.86
N SER A 307 -5.82 -7.29 -3.16
CA SER A 307 -6.34 -6.19 -2.34
C SER A 307 -7.60 -6.67 -1.64
N GLY A 308 -7.52 -6.82 -0.32
CA GLY A 308 -8.69 -6.93 0.52
C GLY A 308 -8.85 -5.64 1.30
N TYR A 309 -9.88 -4.85 1.02
CA TYR A 309 -10.38 -3.95 2.06
C TYR A 309 -10.73 -4.84 3.25
N GLY A 310 -10.24 -4.48 4.44
CA GLY A 310 -10.52 -5.18 5.70
C GLY A 310 -11.99 -5.13 6.13
N GLY A 311 -12.94 -5.23 5.18
CA GLY A 311 -14.33 -5.50 5.42
C GLY A 311 -14.44 -6.84 6.13
N ALA A 312 -14.73 -6.75 7.42
CA ALA A 312 -15.03 -7.86 8.30
C ALA A 312 -15.78 -8.98 7.56
N ALA A 313 -15.18 -10.17 7.52
CA ALA A 313 -15.99 -11.37 7.50
C ALA A 313 -16.98 -11.25 8.70
N PRO A 314 -18.29 -11.44 8.50
CA PRO A 314 -19.26 -11.35 9.58
C PRO A 314 -18.81 -12.22 10.75
N ARG A 315 -18.90 -11.70 11.98
CA ARG A 315 -18.47 -12.35 13.24
C ARG A 315 -18.87 -13.84 13.33
N ALA A 316 -19.98 -14.23 12.72
CA ALA A 316 -20.52 -15.59 12.69
C ALA A 316 -19.62 -16.64 11.99
N SER A 317 -18.70 -16.23 11.11
CA SER A 317 -17.78 -17.14 10.40
C SER A 317 -16.54 -17.50 11.21
N ARG A 318 -16.16 -16.72 12.23
CA ARG A 318 -14.96 -16.96 13.05
C ARG A 318 -15.07 -18.16 14.01
N ALA A 319 -16.29 -18.65 14.27
CA ALA A 319 -16.55 -19.61 15.34
C ALA A 319 -16.93 -21.03 14.87
N LYS A 320 -17.17 -21.26 13.58
CA LYS A 320 -17.73 -22.55 13.10
C LYS A 320 -16.69 -23.55 12.58
N PHE A 321 -15.47 -23.13 12.27
CA PHE A 321 -14.44 -24.02 11.69
C PHE A 321 -13.64 -24.85 12.73
N TRP A 322 -13.76 -24.55 14.03
CA TRP A 322 -12.95 -25.15 15.10
C TRP A 322 -13.71 -26.19 15.95
N ARG A 323 -14.57 -27.00 15.31
CA ARG A 323 -15.11 -28.22 15.93
C ARG A 323 -14.78 -29.45 15.07
N GLY A 324 -13.49 -29.75 15.00
CA GLY A 324 -12.99 -30.97 14.36
C GLY A 324 -11.77 -31.53 15.11
N ARG A 325 -12.01 -32.57 15.92
CA ARG A 325 -11.03 -33.47 16.57
C ARG A 325 -10.07 -32.86 17.61
N ARG A 326 -10.53 -32.79 18.87
CA ARG A 326 -9.65 -32.92 20.05
C ARG A 326 -9.45 -34.40 20.37
N ARG A 327 -8.22 -34.91 20.24
CA ARG A 327 -7.66 -36.01 21.06
C ARG A 327 -6.13 -35.94 21.04
N SER A 328 -5.56 -35.38 22.09
CA SER A 328 -4.60 -36.03 23.01
C SER A 328 -3.96 -34.93 23.88
N ALA A 329 -4.10 -35.08 25.19
CA ALA A 329 -3.52 -34.17 26.16
C ALA A 329 -2.03 -34.49 26.30
N LEU A 330 -1.17 -33.48 26.19
CA LEU A 330 0.21 -33.53 26.68
C LEU A 330 0.28 -32.69 27.97
N PRO A 331 0.98 -33.16 29.03
CA PRO A 331 0.98 -32.52 30.33
C PRO A 331 1.82 -31.23 30.33
N ALA A 332 1.37 -30.25 31.10
CA ALA A 332 2.07 -28.97 31.29
C ALA A 332 3.37 -29.15 32.10
N PRO A 333 4.42 -28.36 31.82
CA PRO A 333 5.64 -28.37 32.62
C PRO A 333 5.42 -27.69 33.98
N PRO A 334 6.15 -28.10 35.04
CA PRO A 334 5.99 -27.54 36.38
C PRO A 334 6.54 -26.12 36.45
N ARG A 335 5.82 -25.25 37.17
CA ARG A 335 6.23 -23.88 37.49
C ARG A 335 7.29 -23.92 38.60
N SER A 336 8.53 -23.55 38.28
CA SER A 336 9.51 -23.17 39.29
C SER A 336 9.36 -21.68 39.63
N ALA A 337 9.36 -21.40 40.92
CA ALA A 337 9.31 -20.05 41.48
C ALA A 337 10.65 -19.33 41.22
N CYS A 338 10.60 -18.15 40.62
CA CYS A 338 11.67 -17.17 40.75
C CYS A 338 11.28 -16.16 41.83
N ALA A 339 11.82 -16.39 43.02
CA ALA A 339 12.01 -15.36 44.02
C ALA A 339 13.29 -14.58 43.68
N ASN A 340 13.30 -13.31 44.09
CA ASN A 340 14.42 -12.38 44.23
C ASN A 340 14.75 -11.46 43.04
N GLY A 341 14.67 -10.15 43.33
CA GLY A 341 15.65 -9.20 42.81
C GLY A 341 15.11 -8.01 42.01
N CYS A 342 14.26 -7.18 42.60
CA CYS A 342 14.17 -5.78 42.17
C CYS A 342 15.53 -5.09 42.41
N VAL A 343 16.17 -4.62 41.35
CA VAL A 343 17.33 -3.71 41.43
C VAL A 343 16.88 -2.34 40.90
N PRO A 344 17.00 -1.26 41.69
CA PRO A 344 16.64 0.08 41.24
C PRO A 344 17.75 0.67 40.36
N LEU A 345 17.41 1.11 39.16
CA LEU A 345 18.26 1.96 38.33
C LEU A 345 18.38 3.34 39.00
N ARG A 346 19.53 3.58 39.64
CA ARG A 346 19.93 4.91 40.10
C ARG A 346 20.43 5.74 38.92
N SER A 347 19.97 6.98 38.93
CA SER A 347 20.46 8.12 38.17
C SER A 347 21.97 8.28 38.25
N SER A 348 22.59 8.53 37.10
CA SER A 348 23.85 9.27 37.04
C SER A 348 23.78 10.22 35.84
N CYS A 349 23.42 11.47 36.15
CA CYS A 349 23.74 12.62 35.31
C CYS A 349 25.26 12.74 35.24
N GLY A 350 25.84 12.47 34.09
CA GLY A 350 27.21 12.84 33.77
C GLY A 350 27.23 14.27 33.22
N ALA A 351 27.77 15.19 34.01
CA ALA A 351 28.09 16.55 33.61
C ALA A 351 29.35 16.57 32.73
N PHE A 352 29.34 17.35 31.65
CA PHE A 352 30.52 17.98 31.06
C PHE A 352 30.15 19.40 30.59
N PRO A 353 31.12 20.34 30.53
CA PRO A 353 30.91 21.73 30.88
C PRO A 353 30.55 22.63 29.69
N ALA A 354 29.97 23.77 30.06
CA ALA A 354 29.66 24.91 29.22
C ALA A 354 30.91 25.62 28.71
N GLU A 355 30.87 26.06 27.44
CA GLU A 355 31.47 27.30 26.94
C GLU A 355 30.98 27.55 25.50
N GLY A 356 30.61 28.80 25.18
CA GLY A 356 30.59 29.29 23.79
C GLY A 356 29.28 29.79 23.19
N ALA A 357 28.77 30.92 23.71
CA ALA A 357 28.17 32.05 22.99
C ALA A 357 27.18 31.80 21.81
N PHE A 358 25.88 32.00 22.07
CA PHE A 358 24.95 32.53 21.06
C PHE A 358 24.64 34.00 21.37
N HIS A 359 24.95 34.86 20.40
CA HIS A 359 24.61 36.28 20.42
C HIS A 359 23.08 36.47 20.45
N ALA A 360 22.63 37.24 21.44
CA ALA A 360 21.31 37.82 21.50
C ALA A 360 21.18 38.94 20.46
N ASN A 361 20.01 39.04 19.83
CA ASN A 361 19.49 40.31 19.33
C ASN A 361 18.14 40.57 20.04
N PRO A 362 17.96 41.72 20.70
CA PRO A 362 16.79 42.01 21.53
C PRO A 362 15.74 42.76 20.71
N ASP A 363 14.48 42.36 20.82
CA ASP A 363 13.35 43.28 20.67
C ASP A 363 12.20 42.77 21.54
N PHE A 364 12.18 43.30 22.76
CA PHE A 364 11.05 43.30 23.67
C PHE A 364 10.28 44.61 23.42
N HIS A 365 8.95 44.59 23.38
CA HIS A 365 8.18 45.18 24.47
C HIS A 365 6.72 44.69 24.50
N PRO A 366 6.13 44.52 25.71
CA PRO A 366 4.81 43.94 25.94
C PRO A 366 3.76 45.01 26.31
N CYS A 367 2.48 44.63 26.29
CA CYS A 367 1.43 45.26 27.09
C CYS A 367 0.46 44.17 27.54
N GLY A 368 0.18 44.13 28.84
CA GLY A 368 -0.72 43.17 29.48
C GLY A 368 -1.95 43.83 30.12
N HIS A 369 -2.71 42.97 30.81
CA HIS A 369 -3.66 43.13 31.94
C HIS A 369 -4.89 42.24 31.70
N ASP A 370 -5.04 41.11 32.42
CA ASP A 370 -5.56 40.90 33.80
C ASP A 370 -7.06 41.19 33.98
N HIS A 371 -7.82 40.16 34.38
CA HIS A 371 -8.59 40.10 35.65
C HIS A 371 -9.45 38.81 35.82
N SER A 372 -8.97 37.92 36.70
CA SER A 372 -9.65 37.32 37.89
C SER A 372 -11.11 36.80 37.91
N GLY A 373 -11.25 35.45 37.97
CA GLY A 373 -11.95 34.58 38.98
C GLY A 373 -13.47 34.70 39.30
N PRO A 374 -14.06 33.86 40.20
CA PRO A 374 -13.56 32.65 40.89
C PRO A 374 -14.57 31.46 41.10
N GLY A 375 -14.05 30.30 41.57
CA GLY A 375 -14.70 29.33 42.50
C GLY A 375 -15.61 28.23 41.89
N GLY A 376 -15.59 26.94 42.29
CA GLY A 376 -14.87 26.21 43.34
C GLY A 376 -15.36 24.75 43.48
N SER A 377 -14.59 23.93 44.23
CA SER A 377 -14.89 22.58 44.81
C SER A 377 -15.24 21.42 43.84
N GLY A 378 -14.79 20.16 43.97
CA GLY A 378 -14.02 19.43 44.97
C GLY A 378 -14.61 18.01 45.17
N ARG A 379 -13.92 16.96 44.69
CA ARG A 379 -13.61 15.66 45.35
C ARG A 379 -13.37 14.48 44.37
N PRO A 380 -12.57 13.47 44.78
CA PRO A 380 -11.95 12.49 43.88
C PRO A 380 -12.57 11.08 43.96
N GLY A 381 -12.37 10.28 42.92
CA GLY A 381 -12.39 8.81 43.03
C GLY A 381 -13.16 8.09 41.93
N ALA A 382 -12.44 7.43 41.02
CA ALA A 382 -12.81 6.10 40.53
C ALA A 382 -11.60 5.44 39.86
N CYS A 383 -11.01 4.46 40.56
CA CYS A 383 -10.07 3.50 39.98
C CYS A 383 -10.74 2.75 38.83
N PHE A 384 -10.27 2.96 37.60
CA PHE A 384 -10.61 2.07 36.50
C PHE A 384 -9.76 0.80 36.59
N ARG A 385 -10.43 -0.33 36.89
CA ARG A 385 -9.85 -1.67 36.80
C ARG A 385 -9.44 -1.97 35.35
N PRO A 386 -8.34 -2.72 35.11
CA PRO A 386 -7.92 -3.07 33.77
C PRO A 386 -8.91 -4.07 33.16
N HIS A 387 -9.49 -3.69 32.01
CA HIS A 387 -10.29 -4.61 31.21
C HIS A 387 -9.41 -5.73 30.64
N ARG A 388 -9.92 -6.94 30.81
CA ARG A 388 -9.42 -8.24 30.36
C ARG A 388 -8.66 -8.20 29.02
N GLN A 389 -7.47 -8.81 29.02
CA GLN A 389 -6.81 -9.32 27.82
C GLN A 389 -7.83 -10.07 26.95
N LEU A 390 -8.07 -9.55 25.75
CA LEU A 390 -8.82 -10.23 24.70
C LEU A 390 -7.81 -10.95 23.80
N ASP A 391 -7.99 -12.27 23.72
CA ASP A 391 -7.24 -13.19 22.87
C ASP A 391 -7.12 -12.67 21.43
N ARG A 392 -5.88 -12.47 20.99
CA ARG A 392 -5.52 -12.15 19.61
C ARG A 392 -5.34 -13.46 18.84
N GLN A 393 -6.31 -13.81 17.98
CA GLN A 393 -6.11 -14.77 16.89
C GLN A 393 -6.84 -14.29 15.63
N VAL A 394 -6.08 -14.02 14.56
CA VAL A 394 -6.60 -13.68 13.24
C VAL A 394 -5.98 -14.62 12.19
N VAL A 395 -6.87 -15.02 11.29
CA VAL A 395 -6.76 -16.07 10.27
C VAL A 395 -6.00 -15.56 9.04
N VAL A 396 -4.95 -16.29 8.66
CA VAL A 396 -4.51 -16.46 7.27
C VAL A 396 -4.26 -17.95 7.11
N GLN A 397 -5.10 -18.63 6.33
CA GLN A 397 -4.83 -19.97 5.82
C GLN A 397 -5.20 -19.99 4.35
N GLY A 398 -4.33 -20.56 3.52
CA GLY A 398 -4.69 -20.91 2.15
C GLY A 398 -3.62 -20.80 1.06
N PHE A 399 -2.31 -20.86 1.35
CA PHE A 399 -1.32 -21.20 0.33
C PHE A 399 -0.19 -22.01 0.97
N ARG A 400 -0.28 -23.35 0.92
CA ARG A 400 0.88 -24.22 1.19
C ARG A 400 1.59 -24.47 -0.14
N ARG A 401 2.93 -24.42 -0.09
CA ARG A 401 3.85 -24.81 -1.17
C ARG A 401 3.40 -26.12 -1.81
N TYR A 402 3.16 -26.11 -3.12
CA TYR A 402 3.29 -27.33 -3.92
C TYR A 402 4.77 -27.45 -4.28
N GLU A 403 5.44 -28.47 -3.73
CA GLU A 403 6.77 -28.88 -4.19
C GLU A 403 6.61 -29.51 -5.58
N VAL A 404 7.30 -28.93 -6.56
CA VAL A 404 7.42 -29.49 -7.91
C VAL A 404 8.41 -30.65 -7.82
N HIS A 405 7.93 -31.88 -7.94
CA HIS A 405 8.80 -32.99 -8.33
C HIS A 405 8.94 -32.98 -9.85
N GLU A 406 10.15 -32.69 -10.32
CA GLU A 406 10.57 -32.95 -11.69
C GLU A 406 10.44 -34.45 -12.01
N ARG A 407 9.74 -34.76 -13.10
CA ARG A 407 10.02 -35.91 -13.96
C ARG A 407 9.84 -35.50 -15.40
#